data_AF-A0A3C0FVY2-F1
#
_entry.id   AF-A0A3C0FVY2-F1
#
_cell.length_a   1.000
_cell.length_b   1.000
_cell.length_c   1.000
_cell.angle_alpha   90.00
_cell.angle_beta   90.00
_cell.angle_gamma   90.00
#
_symmetry.space_group_name_H-M   'P 1'
#
loop_
_entity.id
_entity.type
_entity.pdbx_description
1 polymer ?
#
loop_
_entity_poly.entity_id
_entity_poly.type
_entity_poly.pdbx_seq_one_letter_code
_entity_poly.pdbx_strand_id
1 'polypeptide(L)' 'WVVYKGVAEGSKVPAEWHAWLHYTVDAPLSDKAEDRYDWQKDHLPNLTGTKYAYRPKGHEYSGGKRPEATGDYQAWSPEG' A
#
# COMPACT_ATOMS: atom_id res chain seq x y z
N TRP A 1 -10.67 14.58 -16.38
CA TRP A 1 -10.18 13.35 -17.06
C TRP A 1 -8.65 13.36 -17.03
N VAL A 2 -8.00 12.24 -17.34
CA VAL A 2 -6.53 12.12 -17.32
C VAL A 2 -6.04 11.25 -18.48
N VAL A 3 -4.87 11.56 -19.04
CA VAL A 3 -4.14 10.70 -19.99
C VAL A 3 -2.99 10.04 -19.24
N TYR A 4 -2.98 8.72 -19.21
CA TYR A 4 -1.97 7.94 -18.50
C TYR A 4 -0.72 7.71 -19.36
N LYS A 5 0.45 7.72 -18.71
CA LYS A 5 1.67 7.17 -19.28
C LYS A 5 1.64 5.64 -19.18
N GLY A 6 1.63 4.96 -20.33
CA GLY A 6 1.60 3.49 -20.42
C GLY A 6 0.20 2.92 -20.16
N VAL A 7 0.13 1.81 -19.42
CA VAL A 7 -1.16 1.16 -19.09
C VAL A 7 -2.05 2.12 -18.31
N ALA A 8 -3.29 2.28 -18.78
CA ALA A 8 -4.34 3.01 -18.10
C ALA A 8 -4.85 2.17 -16.92
N GLU A 9 -4.61 2.66 -15.71
CA GLU A 9 -5.02 2.02 -14.46
C GLU A 9 -5.40 3.13 -13.48
N GLY A 10 -6.60 3.06 -12.90
CA GLY A 10 -7.23 4.16 -12.17
C GLY A 10 -6.42 4.61 -10.95
N SER A 11 -5.86 3.67 -10.20
CA SER A 11 -5.09 3.96 -8.98
C SER A 11 -3.69 4.51 -9.24
N LYS A 12 -3.26 4.64 -10.50
CA LYS A 12 -2.03 5.39 -10.86
C LYS A 12 -2.16 6.90 -10.65
N VAL A 13 -3.36 7.42 -10.44
CA VAL A 13 -3.56 8.84 -10.10
C VAL A 13 -3.12 9.05 -8.63
N PRO A 14 -2.14 9.91 -8.38
CA PRO A 14 -1.66 10.15 -7.02
C PRO A 14 -2.67 11.00 -6.23
N ALA A 15 -2.57 10.97 -4.90
CA ALA A 15 -3.56 11.56 -4.00
C ALA A 15 -3.79 13.05 -4.26
N GLU A 16 -2.72 13.78 -4.58
CA GLU A 16 -2.73 15.21 -4.86
C GLU A 16 -3.61 15.57 -6.08
N TRP A 17 -3.70 14.69 -7.09
CA TRP A 17 -4.54 14.88 -8.28
C TRP A 17 -5.91 14.21 -8.16
N HIS A 18 -6.04 13.23 -7.25
CA HIS A 18 -7.22 12.39 -7.15
C HIS A 18 -8.48 13.19 -6.80
N ALA A 19 -8.39 14.15 -5.87
CA ALA A 19 -9.53 14.95 -5.44
C ALA A 19 -10.06 15.84 -6.58
N TRP A 20 -9.17 16.55 -7.27
CA TRP A 20 -9.53 17.39 -8.41
C TRP A 20 -10.14 16.56 -9.55
N LEU A 21 -9.53 15.42 -9.87
CA LEU A 21 -10.02 14.54 -10.93
C LEU A 21 -11.44 14.02 -10.65
N HIS A 22 -11.81 13.88 -9.38
CA HIS A 22 -13.12 13.41 -8.92
C HIS A 22 -14.05 14.55 -8.48
N TYR A 23 -13.75 15.82 -8.82
CA TYR A 23 -14.59 16.98 -8.52
C TYR A 23 -14.93 17.14 -7.03
N THR A 24 -14.03 16.71 -6.14
CA THR A 24 -14.17 16.97 -4.69
C THR A 24 -13.58 18.31 -4.28
N VAL A 25 -12.78 18.93 -5.15
CA VAL A 25 -12.24 20.28 -5.02
C VAL A 25 -12.32 20.99 -6.37
N ASP A 26 -12.50 22.32 -6.33
CA ASP A 26 -12.68 23.12 -7.55
C ASP A 26 -11.36 23.41 -8.28
N ALA A 27 -10.27 23.59 -7.52
CA ALA A 27 -8.96 23.89 -8.06
C ALA A 27 -8.11 22.61 -8.21
N PRO A 28 -7.22 22.57 -9.22
CA PRO A 28 -6.18 21.52 -9.32
C PRO A 28 -5.14 21.69 -8.19
N LEU A 29 -4.05 20.92 -8.23
CA LEU A 29 -2.96 21.07 -7.25
C LEU A 29 -2.62 22.54 -7.03
N SER A 30 -2.61 22.95 -5.76
CA SER A 30 -2.04 24.22 -5.34
C SER A 30 -0.52 24.08 -5.19
N ASP A 31 0.22 25.18 -5.23
CA ASP A 31 1.67 25.19 -4.98
C ASP A 31 2.04 24.54 -3.63
N LYS A 32 1.15 24.61 -2.63
CA LYS A 32 1.31 23.94 -1.32
C LYS A 32 1.17 22.42 -1.36
N ALA A 33 0.54 21.87 -2.40
CA ALA A 33 0.44 20.42 -2.56
C ALA A 33 1.76 19.80 -3.06
N GLU A 34 2.73 20.63 -3.47
CA GLU A 34 4.11 20.21 -3.72
C GLU A 34 4.90 20.01 -2.41
N ASP A 35 4.47 20.64 -1.30
CA ASP A 35 5.09 20.50 0.02
C ASP A 35 4.74 19.13 0.62
N ARG A 36 5.58 18.13 0.35
CA ARG A 36 5.48 16.81 0.99
C ARG A 36 5.93 16.89 2.44
N TYR A 37 5.17 16.23 3.32
CA TYR A 37 5.61 16.02 4.70
C TYR A 37 6.69 14.94 4.77
N ASP A 38 7.60 15.03 5.76
CA ASP A 38 8.71 14.07 5.93
C ASP A 38 8.26 12.60 6.11
N TRP A 39 7.05 12.40 6.64
CA TRP A 39 6.46 11.07 6.85
C TRP A 39 5.66 10.57 5.64
N GLN A 40 5.42 11.42 4.64
CA GLN A 40 4.59 11.09 3.48
C GLN A 40 5.36 10.17 2.53
N LYS A 41 4.75 9.04 2.21
CA LYS A 41 5.33 8.06 1.28
C LYS A 41 5.06 8.43 -0.17
N ASP A 42 5.91 7.96 -1.05
CA ASP A 42 5.67 8.04 -2.49
C ASP A 42 4.43 7.25 -2.90
N HIS A 43 3.73 7.79 -3.90
CA HIS A 43 2.52 7.17 -4.42
C HIS A 43 2.87 5.85 -5.12
N LEU A 44 2.13 4.80 -4.77
CA LEU A 44 2.16 3.52 -5.47
C LEU A 44 0.75 3.19 -5.96
N PRO A 45 0.59 2.75 -7.22
CA PRO A 45 -0.69 2.22 -7.67
C PRO A 45 -1.03 0.92 -6.93
N ASN A 46 -2.25 0.44 -7.12
CA ASN A 46 -2.72 -0.83 -6.61
C ASN A 46 -1.93 -1.98 -7.24
N LEU A 47 -1.15 -2.67 -6.41
CA LEU A 47 -0.29 -3.80 -6.80
C LEU A 47 -0.99 -5.16 -6.67
N THR A 48 -2.29 -5.19 -6.37
CA THR A 48 -3.07 -6.44 -6.27
C THR A 48 -2.91 -7.28 -7.53
N GLY A 49 -2.79 -8.61 -7.36
CA GLY A 49 -2.59 -9.55 -8.47
C GLY A 49 -1.17 -9.52 -9.08
N THR A 50 -0.27 -8.65 -8.63
CA THR A 50 1.13 -8.64 -9.06
C THR A 50 2.03 -9.37 -8.07
N LYS A 51 3.28 -9.65 -8.46
CA LYS A 51 4.30 -10.19 -7.54
C LYS A 51 4.58 -9.28 -6.34
N TYR A 52 4.32 -7.98 -6.48
CA TYR A 52 4.54 -6.95 -5.47
C TYR A 52 3.32 -6.66 -4.58
N ALA A 53 2.25 -7.46 -4.67
CA ALA A 53 1.07 -7.29 -3.83
C ALA A 53 1.42 -7.34 -2.33
N TYR A 54 0.78 -6.47 -1.54
CA TYR A 54 0.84 -6.56 -0.09
C TYR A 54 0.33 -7.92 0.39
N ARG A 55 1.01 -8.48 1.39
CA ARG A 55 0.65 -9.74 2.00
C ARG A 55 0.74 -9.59 3.52
N PRO A 56 -0.29 -9.97 4.27
CA PRO A 56 -0.26 -9.86 5.72
C PRO A 56 0.81 -10.77 6.34
N LYS A 57 1.18 -10.51 7.59
CA LYS A 57 2.10 -11.37 8.35
C LYS A 57 1.53 -12.79 8.44
N GLY A 58 2.37 -13.80 8.24
CA GLY A 58 1.96 -15.21 8.22
C GLY A 58 1.31 -15.69 6.92
N HIS A 59 1.15 -14.83 5.91
CA HIS A 59 0.71 -15.26 4.59
C HIS A 59 1.71 -16.25 3.97
N GLU A 60 1.21 -17.33 3.35
CA GLU A 60 2.04 -18.43 2.83
C GLU A 60 3.09 -17.93 1.83
N TYR A 61 2.68 -17.08 0.89
CA TYR A 61 3.55 -16.46 -0.10
C TYR A 61 4.53 -15.39 0.45
N SER A 62 4.46 -15.07 1.75
CA SER A 62 5.41 -14.18 2.45
C SER A 62 6.44 -14.93 3.29
N GLY A 63 6.58 -16.24 3.08
CA GLY A 63 7.51 -17.09 3.82
C GLY A 63 6.86 -17.92 4.92
N GLY A 64 5.52 -17.95 5.01
CA GLY A 64 4.76 -18.94 5.79
C GLY A 64 4.99 -18.97 7.31
N LYS A 65 5.79 -18.04 7.84
CA LYS A 65 6.06 -17.95 9.28
C LYS A 65 4.82 -17.43 9.99
N ARG A 66 4.07 -18.36 10.62
CA ARG A 66 3.00 -18.00 11.55
C ARG A 66 3.59 -17.10 12.64
N PRO A 67 2.86 -16.05 13.07
CA PRO A 67 3.28 -15.30 14.25
C PRO A 67 3.47 -16.27 15.42
N GLU A 68 4.50 -16.03 16.23
CA GLU A 68 4.73 -16.81 17.45
C GLU A 68 3.47 -16.75 18.32
N ALA A 69 3.15 -17.87 18.97
CA ALA A 69 2.04 -17.90 19.91
C ALA A 69 2.30 -16.86 21.01
N THR A 70 1.36 -15.93 21.21
CA THR A 70 1.47 -14.89 22.25
C THR A 70 1.20 -15.42 23.67
N GLY A 71 1.02 -16.73 23.82
CA GLY A 71 0.79 -17.35 25.12
C GLY A 71 2.11 -17.78 25.74
N ASP A 72 2.20 -17.73 27.07
CA ASP A 72 3.33 -18.25 27.86
C ASP A 72 3.48 -19.78 27.78
N TYR A 73 2.70 -20.43 26.91
CA TYR A 73 2.70 -21.86 26.72
C TYR A 73 3.90 -22.30 25.88
N GLN A 74 4.78 -23.07 26.50
CA GLN A 74 5.79 -23.85 25.80
C GLN A 74 5.28 -25.28 25.63
N ALA A 75 5.21 -25.75 24.38
CA ALA A 75 4.87 -27.13 24.10
C ALA A 75 5.98 -28.06 24.64
N TRP A 76 5.57 -29.10 25.37
CA TRP A 76 6.50 -30.10 25.88
C TRP A 76 7.09 -30.94 24.73
N SER A 77 8.40 -31.15 24.70
CA SER A 77 9.12 -32.03 23.74
C SER A 77 9.76 -33.21 24.47
N PRO A 78 9.47 -34.47 24.07
CA PRO A 78 9.93 -35.68 24.77
C PRO A 78 11.40 -36.05 24.59
N GLU A 79 12.11 -35.43 23.65
CA GLU A 79 13.47 -35.86 23.28
C GLU A 79 14.50 -34.78 23.66
N GLY A 80 15.31 -35.11 24.66
CA GLY A 80 16.56 -34.45 25.00
C GLY A 80 17.73 -35.39 24.75
#